data_AF-A0A1Y2I592-F1
#
_entry.id   AF-A0A1Y2I592-F1
#
_cell.length_a   1.000
_cell.length_b   1.000
_cell.length_c   1.000
_cell.angle_alpha   90.00
_cell.angle_beta   90.00
_cell.angle_gamma   90.00
#
_symmetry.space_group_name_H-M   'P 1'
#
loop_
_entity.id
_entity.type
_entity.pdbx_description
1 polymer ?
#
loop_
_entity_poly.entity_id
_entity_poly.type
_entity_poly.pdbx_seq_one_letter_code
_entity_poly.pdbx_strand_id
1 'polypeptide(L)'
;VRPLNLGLRDMGLKIRTRLLLTGPDIPSVMADPEGEDSIGPHTDLDALIDRIWAQFGFDLIQVSPNLRSRADGAYTTLSHDEQLLATIDIFMRPVLPFCAVWWRVRDKNYWDVIQFDRFFPPHGKELQRMQNFPSCRYFQLWLRLRAQMPSADFARVREKILPLFRKLYWLPHTDTQRLWDTRVPQQSIHSWTFLP
;
A
#
# COMPACT_ATOMS: atom_id res chain seq x y z
N VAL A 1 5.85 13.37 -8.91
CA VAL A 1 6.24 12.78 -7.61
C VAL A 1 7.54 13.44 -7.16
N ARG A 2 7.73 13.75 -5.87
CA ARG A 2 9.05 14.18 -5.37
C ARG A 2 9.89 12.92 -5.06
N PRO A 3 11.16 12.83 -5.51
CA PRO A 3 11.98 11.67 -5.22
C PRO A 3 12.21 11.48 -3.71
N LEU A 4 12.18 10.23 -3.24
CA LEU A 4 12.42 9.91 -1.83
C LEU A 4 13.92 9.88 -1.50
N ASN A 5 14.78 9.69 -2.51
CA ASN A 5 16.24 9.63 -2.39
C ASN A 5 16.70 8.65 -1.31
N LEU A 6 16.23 7.39 -1.38
CA LEU A 6 16.49 6.38 -0.35
C LEU A 6 17.90 5.77 -0.45
N GLY A 7 18.56 5.92 -1.60
CA GLY A 7 19.92 5.43 -1.86
C GLY A 7 19.95 3.92 -2.05
N LEU A 8 18.91 3.35 -2.67
CA LEU A 8 18.76 1.90 -2.86
C LEU A 8 19.72 1.36 -3.91
N ARG A 9 20.04 2.14 -4.95
CA ARG A 9 21.08 1.83 -5.94
C ARG A 9 22.43 1.51 -5.27
N ASP A 10 22.90 2.40 -4.39
CA ASP A 10 24.21 2.32 -3.73
C ASP A 10 24.32 1.16 -2.72
N MET A 11 23.19 0.54 -2.36
CA MET A 11 23.12 -0.55 -1.39
C MET A 11 23.47 -1.94 -1.97
N GLY A 12 23.69 -2.05 -3.29
CA GLY A 12 24.07 -3.30 -3.96
C GLY A 12 22.99 -4.38 -3.94
N LEU A 13 21.72 -3.97 -3.83
CA LEU A 13 20.55 -4.84 -3.72
C LEU A 13 20.30 -5.60 -5.04
N LYS A 14 19.95 -6.89 -4.96
CA LYS A 14 19.78 -7.73 -6.14
C LYS A 14 18.30 -7.99 -6.47
N ILE A 15 17.93 -7.74 -7.72
CA ILE A 15 16.68 -8.24 -8.31
C ILE A 15 17.03 -9.50 -9.11
N ARG A 16 16.33 -10.60 -8.87
CA ARG A 16 16.53 -11.86 -9.60
C ARG A 16 15.95 -11.74 -11.00
N THR A 17 16.69 -12.21 -12.00
CA THR A 17 16.12 -12.50 -13.32
C THR A 17 15.01 -13.53 -13.15
N ARG A 18 13.78 -13.17 -13.53
CA ARG A 18 12.68 -14.14 -13.60
C ARG A 18 12.97 -15.11 -14.73
N LEU A 19 12.99 -16.41 -14.43
CA LEU A 19 13.00 -17.44 -15.48
C LEU A 19 11.64 -17.40 -16.18
N LEU A 20 11.60 -16.79 -17.36
CA LEU A 20 10.46 -16.87 -18.26
C LEU A 20 10.47 -18.26 -18.89
N LEU A 21 9.48 -19.09 -18.53
CA LEU A 21 9.14 -20.26 -19.33
C LEU A 21 8.57 -19.74 -20.66
N THR A 22 9.29 -19.95 -21.75
CA THR A 22 8.86 -19.62 -23.11
C THR A 22 8.64 -20.90 -23.90
N GLY A 23 7.57 -20.95 -24.67
CA GLY A 23 7.17 -22.12 -25.47
C GLY A 23 5.82 -21.89 -26.16
N PRO A 24 5.56 -22.54 -27.30
CA PRO A 24 4.36 -22.31 -28.10
C PRO A 24 3.06 -22.71 -27.38
N ASP A 25 3.13 -23.62 -26.41
CA ASP A 25 1.98 -24.18 -25.69
C ASP A 25 1.62 -23.40 -24.41
N ILE A 26 2.35 -22.33 -24.08
CA ILE A 26 2.10 -21.54 -22.86
C ILE A 26 1.03 -20.47 -23.16
N PRO A 27 -0.12 -20.45 -22.48
CA PRO A 27 -1.14 -19.45 -22.72
C PRO A 27 -0.62 -18.03 -22.42
N SER A 28 -0.81 -17.11 -23.37
CA SER A 28 -0.38 -15.70 -23.27
C SER A 28 -0.93 -14.95 -22.04
N VAL A 29 -1.91 -15.52 -21.32
CA VAL A 29 -2.44 -15.02 -20.04
C VAL A 29 -1.41 -15.06 -18.89
N MET A 30 -0.28 -15.76 -19.06
CA MET A 30 0.87 -15.70 -18.15
C MET A 30 2.01 -14.78 -18.63
N ALA A 31 1.83 -14.09 -19.77
CA ALA A 31 2.79 -13.06 -20.19
C ALA A 31 2.92 -11.99 -19.12
N ASP A 32 4.14 -11.50 -18.90
CA ASP A 32 4.34 -10.32 -18.06
C ASP A 32 3.62 -9.11 -18.71
N PRO A 33 3.21 -8.11 -17.91
CA PRO A 33 2.76 -6.84 -18.47
C PRO A 33 3.95 -6.18 -19.17
N GLU A 34 4.01 -6.33 -20.49
CA GLU A 34 4.91 -5.56 -21.34
C GLU A 34 4.60 -4.07 -21.16
N GLY A 35 5.48 -3.35 -20.48
CA GLY A 35 5.27 -1.94 -20.16
C GLY A 35 5.97 -1.46 -18.90
N GLU A 36 5.50 -0.31 -18.41
CA GLU A 36 6.14 0.50 -17.36
C GLU A 36 6.35 -0.23 -16.01
N ASP A 37 5.56 -1.28 -15.75
CA ASP A 37 5.49 -2.03 -14.49
C ASP A 37 6.29 -3.35 -14.49
N SER A 38 7.14 -3.54 -15.51
CA SER A 38 8.11 -4.64 -15.54
C SER A 38 9.22 -4.42 -14.51
N ILE A 39 9.55 -5.48 -13.76
CA ILE A 39 10.61 -5.50 -12.75
C ILE A 39 11.61 -6.59 -13.16
N GLY A 40 12.90 -6.28 -13.10
CA GLY A 40 14.00 -7.19 -13.45
C GLY A 40 15.38 -6.64 -13.06
N PRO A 41 16.48 -7.28 -13.47
CA PRO A 41 17.83 -6.98 -12.99
C PRO A 41 18.34 -5.55 -13.22
N HIS A 42 17.76 -4.84 -14.20
CA HIS A 42 18.13 -3.46 -14.54
C HIS A 42 17.11 -2.42 -14.07
N THR A 43 16.12 -2.82 -13.27
CA THR A 43 15.12 -1.89 -12.73
C THR A 43 15.76 -0.94 -11.71
N ASP A 44 15.56 0.36 -11.92
CA ASP A 44 15.93 1.40 -10.97
C ASP A 44 15.09 1.28 -9.69
N LEU A 45 15.71 0.79 -8.62
CA LEU A 45 15.04 0.56 -7.34
C LEU A 45 14.55 1.84 -6.68
N ASP A 46 15.30 2.95 -6.76
CA ASP A 46 14.87 4.22 -6.17
C ASP A 46 13.62 4.74 -6.91
N ALA A 47 13.62 4.78 -8.25
CA ALA A 47 12.46 5.19 -9.03
C ALA A 47 11.25 4.25 -8.86
N LEU A 48 11.47 2.94 -8.72
CA LEU A 48 10.39 1.98 -8.45
C LEU A 48 9.76 2.20 -7.07
N ILE A 49 10.56 2.42 -6.02
CA ILE A 49 10.03 2.71 -4.68
C ILE A 49 9.36 4.08 -4.63
N ASP A 50 9.89 5.09 -5.32
CA ASP A 50 9.22 6.39 -5.50
C ASP A 50 7.82 6.22 -6.12
N ARG A 51 7.69 5.40 -7.17
CA ARG A 51 6.39 5.09 -7.81
C ARG A 51 5.46 4.33 -6.85
N ILE A 52 5.94 3.28 -6.19
CA ILE A 52 5.15 2.49 -5.22
C ILE A 52 4.64 3.39 -4.09
N TRP A 53 5.48 4.28 -3.56
CA TRP A 53 5.11 5.17 -2.46
C TRP A 53 4.12 6.27 -2.88
N ALA A 54 4.25 6.81 -4.09
CA ALA A 54 3.27 7.74 -4.64
C ALA A 54 1.92 7.06 -4.89
N GLN A 55 1.95 5.89 -5.55
CA GLN A 55 0.76 5.09 -5.85
C GLN A 55 0.05 4.62 -4.57
N PHE A 56 0.79 4.34 -3.50
CA PHE A 56 0.23 3.97 -2.19
C PHE A 56 -0.79 5.00 -1.69
N GLY A 57 -0.41 6.27 -1.60
CA GLY A 57 -1.33 7.32 -1.12
C GLY A 57 -2.59 7.48 -1.98
N PHE A 58 -2.41 7.42 -3.31
CA PHE A 58 -3.52 7.47 -4.27
C PHE A 58 -4.47 6.27 -4.12
N ASP A 59 -3.94 5.05 -4.17
CA ASP A 59 -4.71 3.81 -4.10
C ASP A 59 -5.57 3.74 -2.83
N LEU A 60 -5.03 4.12 -1.66
CA LEU A 60 -5.77 4.11 -0.39
C LEU A 60 -7.05 4.95 -0.45
N ILE A 61 -7.02 6.11 -1.11
CA ILE A 61 -8.17 6.99 -1.29
C ILE A 61 -9.13 6.44 -2.34
N GLN A 62 -8.61 5.94 -3.47
CA GLN A 62 -9.44 5.39 -4.55
C GLN A 62 -10.23 4.14 -4.15
N VAL A 63 -9.70 3.31 -3.23
CA VAL A 63 -10.43 2.15 -2.68
C VAL A 63 -11.18 2.45 -1.39
N SER A 64 -11.38 3.74 -1.05
CA SER A 64 -12.15 4.15 0.12
C SER A 64 -13.64 3.76 0.01
N PRO A 65 -14.34 3.59 1.13
CA PRO A 65 -15.72 3.11 1.09
C PRO A 65 -16.69 4.12 0.47
N ASN A 66 -17.62 3.63 -0.34
CA ASN A 66 -18.80 4.39 -0.74
C ASN A 66 -19.89 4.30 0.33
N LEU A 67 -20.79 5.29 0.34
CA LEU A 67 -22.01 5.24 1.14
C LEU A 67 -22.90 4.05 0.71
N ARG A 68 -23.86 3.65 1.57
CA ARG A 68 -24.57 2.37 1.42
C ARG A 68 -25.41 2.27 0.15
N SER A 69 -25.92 3.39 -0.37
CA SER A 69 -26.62 3.45 -1.66
C SER A 69 -25.65 3.82 -2.78
N ARG A 70 -25.87 3.31 -4.00
CA ARG A 70 -25.17 3.81 -5.20
C ARG A 70 -25.52 5.27 -5.53
N ALA A 71 -26.60 5.80 -4.97
CA ALA A 71 -27.01 7.19 -5.13
C ALA A 71 -26.36 8.13 -4.09
N ASP A 72 -25.84 7.57 -3.00
CA ASP A 72 -25.08 8.31 -2.00
C ASP A 72 -23.60 8.28 -2.42
N GLY A 73 -22.88 9.40 -2.25
CA GLY A 73 -21.49 9.53 -2.73
C GLY A 73 -20.45 8.68 -2.00
N ALA A 74 -19.17 9.00 -2.20
CA ALA A 74 -18.10 8.41 -1.40
C ALA A 74 -18.21 8.87 0.08
N TYR A 75 -17.72 8.08 1.05
CA TYR A 75 -17.64 8.54 2.45
C TYR A 75 -16.61 9.66 2.66
N THR A 76 -15.80 9.99 1.66
CA THR A 76 -14.80 11.06 1.72
C THR A 76 -15.40 12.44 1.45
N THR A 77 -14.86 13.46 2.11
CA THR A 77 -15.16 14.88 1.82
C THR A 77 -14.43 15.39 0.58
N LEU A 78 -13.52 14.60 -0.02
CA LEU A 78 -12.81 14.97 -1.24
C LEU A 78 -13.74 14.87 -2.46
N SER A 79 -13.75 15.91 -3.28
CA SER A 79 -14.34 15.87 -4.62
C SER A 79 -13.65 14.83 -5.52
N HIS A 80 -14.28 14.48 -6.65
CA HIS A 80 -13.70 13.51 -7.58
C HIS A 80 -12.30 13.94 -8.08
N ASP A 81 -12.12 15.21 -8.41
CA ASP A 81 -10.85 15.75 -8.87
C ASP A 81 -9.78 15.72 -7.77
N GLU A 82 -10.14 16.01 -6.52
CA GLU A 82 -9.23 15.87 -5.37
C GLU A 82 -8.84 14.42 -5.09
N GLN A 83 -9.75 13.46 -5.32
CA GLN A 83 -9.43 12.03 -5.24
C GLN A 83 -8.47 11.61 -6.37
N LEU A 84 -8.64 12.12 -7.59
CA LEU A 84 -7.73 11.88 -8.71
C LEU A 84 -6.34 12.52 -8.48
N LEU A 85 -6.27 13.60 -7.72
CA LEU A 85 -5.04 14.26 -7.30
C LEU A 85 -4.53 13.81 -5.91
N ALA A 86 -5.09 12.72 -5.36
CA ALA A 86 -4.73 12.22 -4.04
C ALA A 86 -3.26 11.80 -3.97
N THR A 87 -2.57 12.26 -2.92
CA THR A 87 -1.16 11.94 -2.66
C THR A 87 -0.97 11.53 -1.20
N ILE A 88 0.21 11.00 -0.88
CA ILE A 88 0.56 10.59 0.48
C ILE A 88 0.48 11.74 1.52
N ASP A 89 0.57 13.00 1.06
CA ASP A 89 0.47 14.20 1.90
C ASP A 89 -0.86 14.31 2.65
N ILE A 90 -1.94 13.68 2.15
CA ILE A 90 -3.24 13.58 2.82
C ILE A 90 -3.09 12.87 4.18
N PHE A 91 -2.30 11.79 4.22
CA PHE A 91 -2.04 10.98 5.41
C PHE A 91 -0.97 11.60 6.33
N MET A 92 -0.22 12.59 5.83
CA MET A 92 0.75 13.37 6.62
C MET A 92 0.12 14.58 7.35
N ARG A 93 -1.20 14.77 7.22
CA ARG A 93 -1.96 15.82 7.92
C ARG A 93 -2.85 15.16 8.99
N PRO A 94 -3.11 15.80 10.13
CA PRO A 94 -4.02 15.27 11.15
C PRO A 94 -5.51 15.34 10.76
N VAL A 95 -5.84 15.97 9.63
CA VAL A 95 -7.22 16.10 9.12
C VAL A 95 -7.66 14.81 8.45
N LEU A 96 -8.80 14.27 8.88
CA LEU A 96 -9.44 13.10 8.29
C LEU A 96 -10.47 13.55 7.25
N PRO A 97 -10.29 13.27 5.94
CA PRO A 97 -11.17 13.77 4.89
C PRO A 97 -12.39 12.85 4.71
N PHE A 98 -13.20 12.66 5.75
CA PHE A 98 -14.38 11.79 5.76
C PHE A 98 -15.58 12.46 6.41
N CYS A 99 -16.76 12.21 5.86
CA CYS A 99 -18.04 12.76 6.35
C CYS A 99 -18.49 12.11 7.67
N ALA A 100 -17.90 10.97 8.05
CA ALA A 100 -18.04 10.32 9.34
C ALA A 100 -16.98 9.23 9.46
N VAL A 101 -16.29 9.13 10.60
CA VAL A 101 -15.24 8.12 10.79
C VAL A 101 -15.09 7.70 12.26
N TRP A 102 -14.87 6.40 12.48
CA TRP A 102 -14.37 5.89 13.75
C TRP A 102 -12.85 5.85 13.70
N TRP A 103 -12.19 6.51 14.66
CA TRP A 103 -10.74 6.55 14.75
C TRP A 103 -10.27 6.14 16.15
N ARG A 104 -9.00 5.78 16.27
CA ARG A 104 -8.33 5.54 17.57
C ARG A 104 -6.83 5.71 17.44
N VAL A 105 -6.20 6.20 18.49
CA VAL A 105 -4.73 6.16 18.62
C VAL A 105 -4.28 4.71 18.76
N ARG A 106 -3.12 4.39 18.18
CA ARG A 106 -2.45 3.09 18.36
C ARG A 106 -1.04 3.30 18.86
N ASP A 107 -0.56 2.34 19.64
CA ASP A 107 0.82 2.35 20.11
C ASP A 107 1.82 2.13 18.96
N LYS A 108 3.08 2.45 19.24
CA LYS A 108 4.19 2.34 18.27
C LYS A 108 4.37 0.92 17.74
N ASN A 109 4.17 -0.12 18.56
CA ASN A 109 4.36 -1.51 18.13
C ASN A 109 3.26 -1.94 17.15
N TYR A 110 2.01 -1.55 17.40
CA TYR A 110 0.93 -1.73 16.44
C TYR A 110 1.22 -1.01 15.12
N TRP A 111 1.76 0.21 15.16
CA TRP A 111 2.09 0.97 13.95
C TRP A 111 3.25 0.36 13.15
N ASP A 112 4.39 0.19 13.81
CA ASP A 112 5.67 -0.22 13.19
C ASP A 112 5.68 -1.69 12.74
N VAL A 113 4.92 -2.56 13.40
CA VAL A 113 4.89 -4.00 13.11
C VAL A 113 3.57 -4.37 12.45
N ILE A 114 2.43 -4.26 13.16
CA ILE A 114 1.17 -4.85 12.70
C ILE A 114 0.60 -4.11 11.48
N GLN A 115 0.54 -2.78 11.53
CA GLN A 115 -0.02 -1.95 10.47
C GLN A 115 0.94 -1.89 9.26
N PHE A 116 2.25 -1.72 9.50
CA PHE A 116 3.26 -1.73 8.44
C PHE A 116 3.33 -3.08 7.72
N ASP A 117 3.33 -4.22 8.43
CA ASP A 117 3.33 -5.56 7.82
C ASP A 117 2.03 -5.91 7.08
N ARG A 118 0.97 -5.10 7.19
CA ARG A 118 -0.27 -5.26 6.40
C ARG A 118 -0.21 -4.47 5.10
N PHE A 119 0.29 -3.23 5.11
CA PHE A 119 0.46 -2.44 3.88
C PHE A 119 1.69 -2.84 3.06
N PHE A 120 2.79 -3.17 3.73
CA PHE A 120 4.10 -3.51 3.15
C PHE A 120 4.58 -4.87 3.69
N PRO A 121 3.88 -5.98 3.38
CA PRO A 121 4.15 -7.29 3.97
C PRO A 121 5.60 -7.77 3.73
N PRO A 122 6.26 -8.36 4.75
CA PRO A 122 7.59 -8.93 4.60
C PRO A 122 7.63 -10.10 3.61
N HIS A 123 8.84 -10.44 3.16
CA HIS A 123 9.12 -11.66 2.41
C HIS A 123 8.72 -12.89 3.23
N GLY A 124 8.18 -13.92 2.58
CA GLY A 124 7.73 -15.16 3.24
C GLY A 124 6.41 -15.05 4.01
N LYS A 125 5.87 -13.85 4.27
CA LYS A 125 4.55 -13.72 4.90
C LYS A 125 3.45 -14.20 3.96
N GLU A 126 2.71 -15.22 4.41
CA GLU A 126 1.48 -15.67 3.75
C GLU A 126 0.44 -14.56 3.71
N LEU A 127 -0.22 -14.43 2.57
CA LEU A 127 -1.22 -13.40 2.32
C LEU A 127 -2.59 -14.07 2.28
N GLN A 128 -3.39 -13.84 3.31
CA GLN A 128 -4.78 -14.26 3.30
C GLN A 128 -5.57 -13.50 2.23
N ARG A 129 -6.80 -13.96 1.94
CA ARG A 129 -7.72 -13.28 1.03
C ARG A 129 -8.05 -11.88 1.56
N MET A 130 -7.37 -10.89 1.03
CA MET A 130 -7.56 -9.48 1.37
C MET A 130 -8.51 -8.80 0.38
N GLN A 131 -9.46 -8.05 0.93
CA GLN A 131 -10.36 -7.17 0.21
C GLN A 131 -9.67 -5.83 -0.05
N ASN A 132 -9.91 -5.24 -1.23
CA ASN A 132 -9.36 -3.98 -1.76
C ASN A 132 -7.84 -3.96 -2.03
N PHE A 133 -7.01 -4.67 -1.25
CA PHE A 133 -5.56 -4.75 -1.52
C PHE A 133 -5.20 -5.27 -2.93
N PRO A 134 -5.84 -6.33 -3.48
CA PRO A 134 -5.48 -6.84 -4.82
C PRO A 134 -5.79 -5.88 -5.97
N SER A 135 -6.70 -4.91 -5.79
CA SER A 135 -6.98 -3.87 -6.78
C SER A 135 -6.04 -2.65 -6.69
N CYS A 136 -5.20 -2.57 -5.66
CA CYS A 136 -4.22 -1.48 -5.50
C CYS A 136 -2.96 -1.77 -6.33
N ARG A 137 -2.63 -0.89 -7.30
CA ARG A 137 -1.42 -1.01 -8.14
C ARG A 137 -0.14 -0.96 -7.31
N TYR A 138 -0.09 -0.15 -6.25
CA TYR A 138 1.06 -0.10 -5.33
C TYR A 138 1.32 -1.49 -4.71
N PHE A 139 0.26 -2.19 -4.32
CA PHE A 139 0.35 -3.47 -3.65
C PHE A 139 0.76 -4.57 -4.63
N GLN A 140 0.22 -4.56 -5.84
CA GLN A 140 0.65 -5.46 -6.92
C GLN A 140 2.16 -5.29 -7.21
N LEU A 141 2.64 -4.05 -7.38
CA LEU A 141 4.06 -3.76 -7.59
C LEU A 141 4.92 -4.19 -6.40
N TRP A 142 4.48 -3.92 -5.18
CA TRP A 142 5.14 -4.37 -3.95
C TRP A 142 5.29 -5.91 -3.89
N LEU A 143 4.24 -6.65 -4.25
CA LEU A 143 4.29 -8.12 -4.27
C LEU A 143 5.16 -8.69 -5.39
N ARG A 144 5.21 -8.04 -6.56
CA ARG A 144 6.15 -8.40 -7.64
C ARG A 144 7.59 -8.19 -7.20
N LEU A 145 7.90 -7.03 -6.63
CA LEU A 145 9.22 -6.73 -6.08
C LEU A 145 9.63 -7.74 -5.00
N ARG A 146 8.71 -8.07 -4.09
CA ARG A 146 8.88 -9.10 -3.05
C ARG A 146 9.20 -10.48 -3.61
N ALA A 147 8.58 -10.86 -4.74
CA ALA A 147 8.80 -12.15 -5.37
C ALA A 147 10.13 -12.24 -6.13
N GLN A 148 10.65 -11.10 -6.60
CA GLN A 148 11.91 -11.05 -7.37
C GLN A 148 13.16 -10.75 -6.53
N MET A 149 13.04 -10.17 -5.34
CA MET A 149 14.19 -9.89 -4.47
C MET A 149 14.49 -11.03 -3.50
N PRO A 150 15.78 -11.31 -3.16
CA PRO A 150 16.14 -12.11 -2.00
C PRO A 150 15.55 -11.51 -0.70
N SER A 151 15.12 -12.37 0.22
CA SER A 151 14.51 -11.98 1.50
C SER A 151 15.32 -10.90 2.27
N ALA A 152 16.66 -11.04 2.32
CA ALA A 152 17.54 -10.10 2.99
C ALA A 152 17.58 -8.71 2.32
N ASP A 153 17.68 -8.65 0.99
CA ASP A 153 17.66 -7.38 0.26
C ASP A 153 16.28 -6.71 0.33
N PHE A 154 15.21 -7.51 0.29
CA PHE A 154 13.85 -7.00 0.47
C PHE A 154 13.62 -6.44 1.88
N ALA A 155 14.19 -7.05 2.92
CA ALA A 155 14.15 -6.50 4.28
C ALA A 155 14.83 -5.12 4.35
N ARG A 156 15.99 -4.94 3.70
CA ARG A 156 16.70 -3.65 3.60
C ARG A 156 15.88 -2.57 2.89
N VAL A 157 15.07 -2.93 1.88
CA VAL A 157 14.10 -2.02 1.26
C VAL A 157 13.01 -1.60 2.24
N ARG A 158 12.46 -2.54 3.02
CA ARG A 158 11.45 -2.24 4.06
C ARG A 158 11.96 -1.31 5.14
N GLU A 159 13.21 -1.51 5.58
CA GLU A 159 13.89 -0.65 6.56
C GLU A 159 13.99 0.81 6.10
N LYS A 160 14.09 1.06 4.79
CA LYS A 160 14.10 2.41 4.19
C LYS A 160 12.72 3.05 4.09
N ILE A 161 11.66 2.25 3.92
CA ILE A 161 10.27 2.73 3.82
C ILE A 161 9.65 2.99 5.20
N LEU A 162 9.99 2.19 6.22
CA LEU A 162 9.42 2.33 7.57
C LEU A 162 9.58 3.74 8.18
N PRO A 163 10.72 4.45 8.06
CA PRO A 163 10.85 5.86 8.46
C PRO A 163 9.92 6.84 7.73
N LEU A 164 9.49 6.53 6.50
CA LEU A 164 8.48 7.32 5.79
C LEU A 164 7.07 7.01 6.31
N PHE A 165 6.77 5.73 6.52
CA PHE A 165 5.52 5.24 7.09
C PHE A 165 5.24 5.76 8.50
N ARG A 166 6.29 6.01 9.29
CA ARG A 166 6.21 6.67 10.61
C ARG A 166 5.87 8.16 10.57
N LYS A 167 5.92 8.83 9.40
CA LYS A 167 5.55 10.25 9.25
C LYS A 167 4.06 10.45 8.95
N LEU A 168 3.31 9.36 8.75
CA LEU A 168 1.88 9.40 8.49
C LEU A 168 1.14 9.54 9.83
N TYR A 169 0.25 10.52 9.93
CA TYR A 169 -0.55 10.80 11.12
C TYR A 169 -1.68 9.77 11.30
N TRP A 170 -2.23 9.29 10.19
CA TRP A 170 -3.35 8.35 10.17
C TRP A 170 -3.28 7.46 8.94
N LEU A 171 -3.92 6.30 9.05
CA LEU A 171 -4.08 5.32 7.98
C LEU A 171 -5.42 4.61 8.15
N PRO A 172 -5.97 3.98 7.09
CA PRO A 172 -7.13 3.11 7.21
C PRO A 172 -6.92 2.07 8.31
N HIS A 173 -7.92 1.86 9.18
CA HIS A 173 -7.82 0.74 10.11
C HIS A 173 -8.01 -0.56 9.35
N THR A 174 -6.87 -1.19 9.06
CA THR A 174 -6.86 -2.51 8.44
C THR A 174 -7.42 -3.54 9.41
N ASP A 175 -8.17 -4.50 8.90
CA ASP A 175 -8.33 -5.81 9.52
C ASP A 175 -7.55 -6.85 8.69
N THR A 176 -7.37 -8.06 9.21
CA THR A 176 -6.62 -9.15 8.57
C THR A 176 -7.08 -9.45 7.14
N GLN A 177 -8.34 -9.12 6.80
CA GLN A 177 -8.93 -9.32 5.48
C GLN A 177 -9.35 -8.03 4.76
N ARG A 178 -9.17 -6.83 5.33
CA ARG A 178 -9.72 -5.58 4.77
C ARG A 178 -8.78 -4.40 4.91
N LEU A 179 -8.63 -3.64 3.83
CA LEU A 179 -7.91 -2.37 3.84
C LEU A 179 -8.68 -1.28 4.61
N TRP A 180 -9.97 -1.14 4.28
CA TRP A 180 -10.92 -0.29 5.00
C TRP A 180 -11.93 -1.16 5.75
N ASP A 181 -12.03 -1.00 7.07
CA ASP A 181 -13.11 -1.58 7.86
C ASP A 181 -14.25 -0.58 8.06
N THR A 182 -15.45 -0.95 7.63
CA THR A 182 -16.69 -0.16 7.74
C THR A 182 -17.63 -0.69 8.82
N ARG A 183 -17.24 -1.73 9.56
CA ARG A 183 -18.02 -2.26 10.68
C ARG A 183 -18.03 -1.24 11.82
N VAL A 184 -19.19 -1.06 12.47
CA VAL A 184 -19.27 -0.32 13.73
C VAL A 184 -18.42 -1.07 14.76
N PRO A 185 -17.43 -0.41 15.39
CA PRO A 185 -16.55 -1.09 16.33
C PRO A 185 -17.31 -1.50 17.59
N GLN A 186 -17.02 -2.70 18.09
CA GLN A 186 -17.47 -3.08 19.44
C GLN A 186 -16.76 -2.22 20.48
N GLN A 187 -17.54 -1.62 21.38
CA GLN A 187 -17.03 -0.76 22.44
C GLN A 187 -16.35 -1.61 23.53
N SER A 188 -15.04 -1.80 23.40
CA SER A 188 -14.17 -2.35 24.44
C SER A 188 -13.02 -1.39 24.76
N ILE A 189 -12.27 -1.71 25.82
CA ILE A 189 -11.45 -0.81 26.67
C ILE A 189 -10.38 0.04 25.94
N HIS A 190 -10.09 -0.23 24.67
CA HIS A 190 -9.31 0.67 23.80
C HIS A 190 -10.25 1.43 22.87
N SER A 191 -10.99 2.37 23.46
CA SER A 191 -12.16 3.01 22.87
C SER A 191 -11.87 3.65 21.52
N TRP A 192 -12.79 3.42 20.61
CA TRP A 192 -12.89 4.16 19.36
C TRP A 192 -13.63 5.46 19.60
N THR A 193 -13.13 6.54 19.01
CA THR A 193 -13.80 7.84 19.00
C THR A 193 -14.51 8.02 17.67
N PHE A 194 -15.78 8.40 17.72
CA PHE A 194 -16.54 8.79 16.54
C PHE A 194 -16.28 10.28 16.23
N LEU A 195 -15.98 10.57 14.98
CA LEU A 195 -15.96 11.92 14.42
C LEU A 195 -17.09 11.99 13.37
N PRO A 196 -18.14 12.80 13.60
CA PRO A 196 -19.18 13.09 12.61
C PRO A 196 -18.73 14.16 11.60
#